data_AF-A0A7X3XEY6-F1
#
_entry.id   AF-A0A7X3XEY6-F1
#
_cell.length_a   1.000
_cell.length_b   1.000
_cell.length_c   1.000
_cell.angle_alpha   90.00
_cell.angle_beta   90.00
_cell.angle_gamma   90.00
#
_symmetry.space_group_name_H-M   'P 1'
#
loop_
_entity.id
_entity.type
_entity.pdbx_description
1 polymer ?
#
loop_
_entity_poly.entity_id
_entity_poly.type
_entity_poly.pdbx_seq_one_letter_code
_entity_poly.pdbx_strand_id
1 'polypeptide(L)'
;MAKLASRFHASLTLQVGLLILLGSCGFGGGELPQAKPLPSGCLAQFGQESVEPAEHMALCDRIVASHPRLLRAHVDRFVVWQHYGREREACQKLFDVEKTMATLTFTPDDQDDFHFSVDVICRNQGGDG
;
A
#
# COMPACT_ATOMS: atom_id res chain seq x y z
N MET A 1 60.82 -2.44 11.70
CA MET A 1 60.41 -2.03 10.33
C MET A 1 60.55 -3.24 9.40
N ALA A 2 59.70 -3.31 8.37
CA ALA A 2 59.59 -4.33 7.31
C ALA A 2 58.91 -5.66 7.70
N LYS A 3 57.62 -5.76 7.35
CA LYS A 3 56.81 -6.99 7.34
C LYS A 3 57.06 -7.73 6.03
N LEU A 4 57.32 -9.03 6.15
CA LEU A 4 57.68 -9.98 5.09
C LEU A 4 56.62 -10.06 3.99
N ALA A 5 57.08 -10.01 2.74
CA ALA A 5 56.27 -10.17 1.53
C ALA A 5 55.86 -11.64 1.32
N SER A 6 54.59 -11.81 0.98
CA SER A 6 53.93 -13.07 0.64
C SER A 6 54.51 -13.73 -0.61
N ARG A 7 54.79 -15.02 -0.54
CA ARG A 7 54.87 -15.92 -1.69
C ARG A 7 53.78 -16.98 -1.51
N PHE A 8 52.83 -17.06 -2.43
CA PHE A 8 52.16 -18.33 -2.70
C PHE A 8 51.98 -18.53 -4.20
N HIS A 9 52.33 -19.76 -4.57
CA HIS A 9 52.46 -20.31 -5.90
C HIS A 9 51.12 -20.76 -6.49
N ALA A 10 51.04 -20.63 -7.80
CA ALA A 10 50.57 -21.61 -8.77
C ALA A 10 49.23 -22.33 -8.56
N SER A 11 48.37 -22.15 -9.58
CA SER A 11 47.77 -23.20 -10.42
C SER A 11 46.28 -22.94 -10.60
N LEU A 12 45.84 -22.67 -11.82
CA LEU A 12 44.98 -23.59 -12.56
C LEU A 12 44.77 -23.06 -13.98
N THR A 13 45.33 -23.78 -14.95
CA THR A 13 45.02 -23.64 -16.36
C THR A 13 43.66 -24.27 -16.69
N LEU A 14 43.07 -23.73 -17.77
CA LEU A 14 42.08 -24.33 -18.67
C LEU A 14 40.60 -24.26 -18.27
N GLN A 15 39.87 -23.34 -18.91
CA GLN A 15 38.88 -23.70 -19.95
C GLN A 15 38.38 -22.42 -20.64
N VAL A 16 38.80 -22.22 -21.88
CA VAL A 16 38.20 -21.27 -22.82
C VAL A 16 37.02 -21.99 -23.47
N GLY A 17 35.81 -21.50 -23.26
CA GLY A 17 34.59 -22.14 -23.75
C GLY A 17 33.37 -21.23 -23.65
N LEU A 18 33.40 -20.14 -24.41
CA LEU A 18 32.27 -19.51 -25.12
C LEU A 18 30.83 -19.88 -24.66
N LEU A 19 30.12 -18.94 -24.03
CA LEU A 19 28.69 -18.63 -24.28
C LEU A 19 28.30 -17.28 -23.65
N ILE A 20 28.58 -16.27 -24.46
CA ILE A 20 27.92 -14.98 -24.67
C ILE A 20 26.44 -14.87 -24.17
N LEU A 21 26.19 -13.75 -23.46
CA LEU A 21 24.99 -12.88 -23.39
C LEU A 21 23.94 -13.03 -22.26
N LEU A 22 23.83 -11.90 -21.52
CA LEU A 22 22.63 -11.26 -20.94
C LEU A 22 21.96 -12.04 -19.79
N GLY A 23 21.75 -11.53 -18.58
CA GLY A 23 21.68 -10.18 -18.07
C GLY A 23 20.89 -10.28 -16.76
N SER A 24 21.27 -9.46 -15.78
CA SER A 24 20.47 -9.02 -14.63
C SER A 24 19.75 -10.06 -13.75
N CYS A 25 20.19 -10.14 -12.50
CA CYS A 25 19.33 -10.47 -11.35
C CYS A 25 18.01 -9.69 -11.46
N GLY A 26 16.89 -10.41 -11.48
CA GLY A 26 15.56 -9.84 -11.38
C GLY A 26 14.69 -10.83 -10.65
N PHE A 27 14.46 -10.57 -9.36
CA PHE A 27 13.32 -11.10 -8.63
C PHE A 27 12.09 -11.05 -9.56
N GLY A 28 11.43 -12.18 -9.74
CA GLY A 28 10.14 -12.24 -10.42
C GLY A 28 9.09 -11.49 -9.62
N GLY A 29 9.14 -10.17 -9.68
CA GLY A 29 8.01 -9.29 -9.40
C GLY A 29 7.05 -9.46 -10.55
N GLY A 30 6.16 -10.44 -10.42
CA GLY A 30 4.92 -10.41 -11.17
C GLY A 30 4.22 -9.13 -10.78
N GLU A 31 4.31 -8.12 -11.63
CA GLU A 31 3.53 -6.90 -11.52
C GLU A 31 2.07 -7.35 -11.66
N LEU A 32 1.40 -7.50 -10.52
CA LEU A 32 -0.05 -7.71 -10.48
C LEU A 32 -0.67 -6.59 -11.31
N PRO A 33 -1.65 -6.88 -12.19
CA PRO A 33 -2.39 -5.82 -12.86
C PRO A 33 -2.91 -4.89 -11.77
N GLN A 34 -2.40 -3.66 -11.72
CA GLN A 34 -2.89 -2.64 -10.82
C GLN A 34 -4.38 -2.46 -11.16
N ALA A 35 -5.24 -3.08 -10.34
CA ALA A 35 -6.68 -2.96 -10.44
C ALA A 35 -6.98 -1.47 -10.33
N LYS A 36 -7.27 -0.86 -11.48
CA LYS A 36 -7.51 0.57 -11.53
C LYS A 36 -8.78 0.81 -10.73
N PRO A 37 -8.71 1.39 -9.52
CA PRO A 37 -9.91 1.61 -8.76
C PRO A 37 -10.79 2.55 -9.58
N LEU A 38 -12.10 2.39 -9.52
CA LEU A 38 -12.94 3.55 -9.80
C LEU A 38 -12.48 4.61 -8.78
N PRO A 39 -11.84 5.71 -9.21
CA PRO A 39 -11.42 6.70 -8.24
C PRO A 39 -12.71 7.19 -7.60
N SER A 40 -12.89 6.97 -6.30
CA SER A 40 -13.93 7.74 -5.64
C SER A 40 -13.61 9.21 -5.87
N GLY A 41 -14.65 10.03 -6.00
CA GLY A 41 -14.47 11.46 -6.20
C GLY A 41 -13.59 12.12 -5.13
N CYS A 42 -13.41 11.49 -3.95
CA CYS A 42 -12.47 12.00 -2.95
C CYS A 42 -11.03 11.62 -3.26
N LEU A 43 -10.68 10.36 -3.55
CA LEU A 43 -9.29 10.04 -3.88
C LEU A 43 -8.80 10.76 -5.15
N ALA A 44 -9.69 11.09 -6.09
CA ALA A 44 -9.33 11.91 -7.27
C ALA A 44 -8.81 13.32 -6.92
N GLN A 45 -9.12 13.82 -5.73
CA GLN A 45 -8.66 15.13 -5.23
C GLN A 45 -7.36 15.00 -4.43
N PHE A 46 -6.90 13.77 -4.18
CA PHE A 46 -5.66 13.50 -3.47
C PHE A 46 -4.46 13.97 -4.29
N GLY A 47 -3.67 14.89 -3.74
CA GLY A 47 -2.53 15.51 -4.43
C GLY A 47 -2.85 16.79 -5.21
N GLN A 48 -4.09 17.30 -5.15
CA GLN A 48 -4.37 18.66 -5.60
C GLN A 48 -3.96 19.66 -4.50
N GLU A 49 -2.94 20.48 -4.78
CA GLU A 49 -2.35 21.41 -3.79
C GLU A 49 -3.32 22.48 -3.26
N SER A 50 -4.47 22.67 -3.92
CA SER A 50 -5.41 23.74 -3.61
C SER A 50 -6.55 23.35 -2.66
N VAL A 51 -6.62 22.10 -2.19
CA VAL A 51 -7.74 21.64 -1.35
C VAL A 51 -7.32 21.63 0.11
N GLU A 52 -7.96 22.47 0.92
CA GLU A 52 -7.73 22.48 2.35
C GLU A 52 -8.08 21.12 2.99
N PRO A 53 -7.29 20.60 3.95
CA PRO A 53 -7.51 19.28 4.54
C PRO A 53 -8.94 19.06 5.05
N ALA A 54 -9.52 20.08 5.69
CA ALA A 54 -10.88 20.01 6.20
C ALA A 54 -11.93 19.88 5.08
N GLU A 55 -11.74 20.59 3.97
CA GLU A 55 -12.63 20.53 2.82
C GLU A 55 -12.55 19.17 2.12
N HIS A 56 -11.35 18.62 1.99
CA HIS A 56 -11.14 17.31 1.40
C HIS A 56 -11.77 16.20 2.27
N MET A 57 -11.56 16.23 3.59
CA MET A 57 -12.23 15.28 4.49
C MET A 57 -13.76 15.40 4.43
N ALA A 58 -14.30 16.62 4.36
CA ALA A 58 -15.74 16.86 4.22
C ALA A 58 -16.29 16.36 2.88
N LEU A 59 -15.50 16.43 1.80
CA LEU A 59 -15.86 15.83 0.52
C LEU A 59 -15.96 14.31 0.61
N CYS A 60 -14.98 13.65 1.26
CA CYS A 60 -15.03 12.20 1.52
C CYS A 60 -16.30 11.82 2.29
N ASP A 61 -16.63 12.57 3.33
CA ASP A 61 -17.83 12.35 4.14
C ASP A 61 -19.12 12.45 3.31
N ARG A 62 -19.22 13.44 2.42
CA ARG A 62 -20.38 13.57 1.51
C ARG A 62 -20.48 12.40 0.53
N ILE A 63 -19.35 11.94 -0.01
CA ILE A 63 -19.33 10.80 -0.93
C ILE A 63 -19.79 9.53 -0.22
N VAL A 64 -19.26 9.25 0.97
CA VAL A 64 -19.72 8.12 1.79
C VAL A 64 -21.21 8.25 2.14
N ALA A 65 -21.68 9.44 2.51
CA ALA A 65 -23.10 9.65 2.82
C ALA A 65 -24.02 9.40 1.62
N SER A 66 -23.58 9.74 0.41
CA SER A 66 -24.33 9.48 -0.83
C SER A 66 -24.24 8.02 -1.31
N HIS A 67 -23.19 7.29 -0.95
CA HIS A 67 -22.95 5.89 -1.34
C HIS A 67 -22.60 5.02 -0.13
N PRO A 68 -23.48 4.90 0.88
CA PRO A 68 -23.12 4.30 2.17
C PRO A 68 -22.83 2.80 2.09
N ARG A 69 -23.29 2.12 1.03
CA ARG A 69 -23.02 0.70 0.79
C ARG A 69 -21.79 0.44 -0.07
N LEU A 70 -21.15 1.46 -0.63
CA LEU A 70 -19.97 1.26 -1.48
C LEU A 70 -18.72 1.16 -0.61
N LEU A 71 -18.11 -0.03 -0.51
CA LEU A 71 -16.94 -0.25 0.35
C LEU A 71 -15.77 0.64 -0.03
N ARG A 72 -15.51 0.78 -1.34
CA ARG A 72 -14.45 1.66 -1.87
C ARG A 72 -14.50 3.07 -1.30
N ALA A 73 -15.71 3.65 -1.16
CA ALA A 73 -15.86 5.00 -0.62
C ALA A 73 -15.40 5.10 0.85
N HIS A 74 -15.61 4.05 1.63
CA HIS A 74 -15.17 3.99 3.03
C HIS A 74 -13.66 3.82 3.15
N VAL A 75 -13.06 2.95 2.35
CA VAL A 75 -11.61 2.76 2.28
C VAL A 75 -10.91 4.04 1.81
N ASP A 76 -11.43 4.67 0.76
CA ASP A 76 -10.88 5.91 0.23
C ASP A 76 -10.95 7.05 1.24
N ARG A 77 -12.07 7.18 1.97
CA ARG A 77 -12.18 8.10 3.10
C ARG A 77 -11.13 7.81 4.17
N PHE A 78 -10.91 6.53 4.51
CA PHE A 78 -9.89 6.14 5.47
C PHE A 78 -8.50 6.63 5.05
N VAL A 79 -8.10 6.37 3.79
CA VAL A 79 -6.79 6.80 3.25
C VAL A 79 -6.62 8.31 3.35
N VAL A 80 -7.63 9.09 2.96
CA VAL A 80 -7.57 10.55 3.05
C VAL A 80 -7.47 11.04 4.50
N TRP A 81 -8.25 10.47 5.41
CA TRP A 81 -8.24 10.87 6.81
C TRP A 81 -6.93 10.49 7.50
N GLN A 82 -6.39 9.31 7.20
CA GLN A 82 -5.08 8.88 7.68
C GLN A 82 -3.98 9.84 7.21
N HIS A 83 -4.00 10.22 5.93
CA HIS A 83 -3.04 11.17 5.37
C HIS A 83 -3.01 12.51 6.12
N TYR A 84 -4.17 12.99 6.59
CA TYR A 84 -4.28 14.22 7.38
C TYR A 84 -4.13 14.02 8.89
N GLY A 85 -3.57 12.88 9.34
CA GLY A 85 -3.29 12.62 10.75
C GLY A 85 -4.51 12.29 11.61
N ARG A 86 -5.64 11.94 10.98
CA ARG A 86 -6.90 11.56 11.66
C ARG A 86 -7.10 10.04 11.72
N GLU A 87 -5.99 9.32 11.78
CA GLU A 87 -5.94 7.86 11.66
C GLU A 87 -6.81 7.14 12.68
N ARG A 88 -6.74 7.51 13.97
CA ARG A 88 -7.56 6.89 15.02
C ARG A 88 -9.07 6.97 14.72
N GLU A 89 -9.53 8.12 14.23
CA GLU A 89 -10.93 8.32 13.88
C GLU A 89 -11.30 7.58 12.59
N ALA A 90 -10.39 7.54 11.62
CA ALA A 90 -10.53 6.78 10.39
C ALA A 90 -10.69 5.27 10.69
N CYS A 91 -9.85 4.73 11.57
CA CYS A 91 -9.94 3.36 12.03
C CYS A 91 -11.25 3.05 12.76
N GLN A 92 -11.70 3.94 13.65
CA GLN A 92 -13.00 3.77 14.30
C GLN A 92 -14.13 3.64 13.27
N LYS A 93 -14.09 4.42 12.20
CA LYS A 93 -15.08 4.36 11.12
C LYS A 93 -14.98 3.06 10.33
N LEU A 94 -13.79 2.55 10.04
CA LEU A 94 -13.63 1.25 9.39
C LEU A 94 -14.15 0.10 10.27
N PHE A 95 -13.93 0.13 11.59
CA PHE A 95 -14.53 -0.86 12.50
C PHE A 95 -16.06 -0.82 12.50
N ASP A 96 -16.66 0.36 12.32
CA ASP A 96 -18.12 0.46 12.18
C ASP A 96 -18.61 -0.12 10.84
N VAL A 97 -17.85 0.10 9.77
CA VAL A 97 -18.10 -0.50 8.44
C VAL A 97 -17.99 -2.02 8.50
N GLU A 98 -16.98 -2.57 9.20
CA GLU A 98 -16.75 -4.01 9.38
C GLU A 98 -18.00 -4.73 9.92
N LYS A 99 -18.69 -4.13 10.89
CA LYS A 99 -19.93 -4.66 11.48
C LYS A 99 -21.05 -4.83 10.45
N THR A 100 -20.98 -4.12 9.33
CA THR A 100 -22.00 -4.10 8.26
C THR A 100 -21.49 -4.66 6.94
N MET A 101 -20.32 -5.29 6.92
CA MET A 101 -19.61 -5.74 5.72
C MET A 101 -20.47 -6.62 4.80
N ALA A 102 -21.30 -7.50 5.37
CA ALA A 102 -22.21 -8.37 4.63
C ALA A 102 -23.26 -7.61 3.79
N THR A 103 -23.44 -6.31 4.01
CA THR A 103 -24.44 -5.48 3.31
C THR A 103 -23.82 -4.55 2.26
N LEU A 104 -22.49 -4.56 2.12
CA LEU A 104 -21.75 -3.66 1.26
C LEU A 104 -21.59 -4.23 -0.14
N THR A 105 -21.48 -3.32 -1.11
CA THR A 105 -21.09 -3.59 -2.49
C THR A 105 -19.59 -3.34 -2.60
N PHE A 106 -18.86 -4.34 -3.11
CA PHE A 106 -17.41 -4.31 -3.22
C PHE A 106 -16.91 -5.23 -4.34
N THR A 107 -15.71 -4.96 -4.81
CA THR A 107 -14.88 -5.91 -5.58
C THR A 107 -13.97 -6.69 -4.63
N PRO A 108 -13.37 -7.82 -5.07
CA PRO A 108 -12.36 -8.52 -4.26
C PRO A 108 -11.21 -7.60 -3.82
N ASP A 109 -10.74 -6.73 -4.71
CA ASP A 109 -9.65 -5.79 -4.40
C ASP A 109 -10.05 -4.79 -3.30
N ASP A 110 -11.29 -4.27 -3.34
CA ASP A 110 -11.80 -3.37 -2.28
C ASP A 110 -11.87 -4.08 -0.92
N GLN A 111 -12.21 -5.37 -0.94
CA GLN A 111 -12.27 -6.19 0.26
C GLN A 111 -10.86 -6.44 0.82
N ASP A 112 -9.88 -6.74 -0.03
CA ASP A 112 -8.49 -6.92 0.37
C ASP A 112 -7.88 -5.62 0.93
N ASP A 113 -8.13 -4.47 0.27
CA ASP A 113 -7.72 -3.15 0.76
C ASP A 113 -8.34 -2.84 2.15
N PHE A 114 -9.62 -3.19 2.32
CA PHE A 114 -10.32 -3.03 3.58
C PHE A 114 -9.71 -3.91 4.69
N HIS A 115 -9.48 -5.20 4.40
CA HIS A 115 -8.86 -6.12 5.36
C HIS A 115 -7.46 -5.67 5.74
N PHE A 116 -6.63 -5.27 4.77
CA PHE A 116 -5.31 -4.71 5.04
C PHE A 116 -5.39 -3.50 5.97
N SER A 117 -6.30 -2.56 5.69
CA SER A 117 -6.49 -1.36 6.51
C SER A 117 -6.91 -1.70 7.93
N VAL A 118 -7.87 -2.62 8.11
CA VAL A 118 -8.36 -3.01 9.43
C VAL A 118 -7.33 -3.82 10.22
N ASP A 119 -6.75 -4.85 9.61
CA ASP A 119 -5.89 -5.82 10.29
C ASP A 119 -4.47 -5.31 10.51
N VAL A 120 -3.89 -4.69 9.48
CA VAL A 120 -2.48 -4.30 9.51
C VAL A 120 -2.30 -2.90 10.06
N ILE A 121 -3.23 -1.98 9.78
CA ILE A 121 -3.09 -0.58 10.20
C ILE A 121 -3.85 -0.32 11.51
N CYS A 122 -5.14 -0.65 11.55
CA CYS A 122 -6.00 -0.24 12.67
C CYS A 122 -5.84 -1.11 13.93
N ARG A 123 -5.77 -2.44 13.79
CA ARG A 123 -5.63 -3.35 14.95
C ARG A 123 -4.26 -3.30 15.59
N ASN A 124 -3.21 -3.04 14.82
CA ASN A 124 -1.84 -2.90 15.34
C ASN A 124 -1.62 -1.63 16.20
N GLN A 125 -2.57 -0.70 16.22
CA GLN A 125 -2.55 0.47 17.10
C GLN A 125 -3.19 0.24 18.48
N GLY A 126 -3.72 -0.97 18.74
CA GLY A 126 -4.27 -1.36 20.04
C GLY A 126 -3.22 -1.85 21.07
N GLY A 127 -1.93 -1.86 20.71
CA GLY A 127 -0.84 -2.18 21.62
C GLY A 127 -0.36 -0.93 22.37
N ASP A 128 -0.98 -0.67 23.52
CA ASP A 128 -0.42 -0.05 24.74
C ASP A 128 -1.58 0.53 25.57
N GLY A 129 -2.14 -0.33 26.42
CA GLY A 129 -2.98 0.03 27.55
C GLY A 129 -2.43 -0.63 28.80
#